data_AF-A0A1W9VLY2-F1
#
_entry.id   AF-A0A1W9VLY2-F1
#
_cell.length_a   1.000
_cell.length_b   1.000
_cell.length_c   1.000
_cell.angle_alpha   90.00
_cell.angle_beta   90.00
_cell.angle_gamma   90.00
#
_symmetry.space_group_name_H-M   'P 1'
#
loop_
_entity.id
_entity.type
_entity.pdbx_description
1 polymer ?
#
loop_
_entity_poly.entity_id
_entity_poly.type
_entity_poly.pdbx_seq_one_letter_code
_entity_poly.pdbx_strand_id
1 'polypeptide(L)'
;MILLIDNQRGFAVKTIQYQNYQCVQLSSQTLTLLVTQSVGPRILSLQIEDGENLFAELPQKVIVRPDGRMYRFYGGHRLWHAPEDINRTYLPDNEPVEIFPLESGCRAVQPVEPETGLQKVIEIRLPAKRPVVEVEHILTNRGAKPIPCAPWAITQLKPGGVALLPQNTGPMNENPILPNRQIALWPYTDIKNPHLTLKNDVIRIDAKLADGALKVGFSNYRGWLAYWREGVLFVKR
;
A
#
# COMPACT_ATOMS: atom_id res chain seq x y z
N MET A 1 -20.99 -13.79 -27.32
CA MET A 1 -20.49 -15.16 -27.06
C MET A 1 -19.56 -15.07 -25.84
N ILE A 2 -20.11 -15.33 -24.65
CA ILE A 2 -19.37 -15.26 -23.38
C ILE A 2 -18.73 -16.63 -23.21
N LEU A 3 -17.40 -16.72 -23.31
CA LEU A 3 -16.67 -17.91 -22.91
C LEU A 3 -16.63 -17.93 -21.37
N LEU A 4 -17.53 -18.70 -20.76
CA LEU A 4 -17.38 -19.18 -19.40
C LEU A 4 -16.41 -20.37 -19.46
N ILE A 5 -15.15 -20.15 -19.12
CA ILE A 5 -14.23 -21.24 -18.80
C ILE A 5 -14.51 -21.60 -17.34
N ASP A 6 -15.28 -22.67 -17.15
CA ASP A 6 -15.43 -23.33 -15.86
C ASP A 6 -14.14 -24.11 -15.57
N ASN A 7 -13.43 -23.70 -14.52
CA ASN A 7 -12.38 -24.49 -13.90
C ASN A 7 -12.49 -24.33 -12.37
N GLN A 8 -13.35 -25.19 -11.79
CA GLN A 8 -13.29 -25.74 -10.44
C GLN A 8 -13.01 -24.76 -9.27
N ARG A 9 -14.10 -24.36 -8.59
CA ARG A 9 -14.18 -23.75 -7.24
C ARG A 9 -13.26 -22.54 -6.97
N GLY A 10 -13.20 -21.62 -7.94
CA GLY A 10 -12.64 -20.28 -7.74
C GLY A 10 -13.72 -19.22 -7.56
N PHE A 11 -13.42 -18.17 -6.80
CA PHE A 11 -14.23 -16.96 -6.69
C PHE A 11 -14.53 -16.39 -8.09
N ALA A 12 -15.76 -15.98 -8.40
CA ALA A 12 -16.10 -15.39 -9.69
C ALA A 12 -15.37 -14.03 -9.85
N VAL A 13 -14.33 -14.01 -10.68
CA VAL A 13 -13.57 -12.80 -10.98
C VAL A 13 -14.32 -11.96 -12.00
N LYS A 14 -14.83 -10.80 -11.56
CA LYS A 14 -15.47 -9.81 -12.43
C LYS A 14 -14.42 -8.79 -12.89
N THR A 15 -14.19 -8.70 -14.19
CA THR A 15 -13.34 -7.64 -14.76
C THR A 15 -14.15 -6.38 -15.02
N ILE A 16 -13.63 -5.22 -14.61
CA ILE A 16 -14.24 -3.91 -14.82
C ILE A 16 -13.21 -2.89 -15.34
N GLN A 17 -13.69 -1.79 -15.91
CA GLN A 17 -12.86 -0.62 -16.24
C GLN A 17 -12.91 0.40 -15.10
N TYR A 18 -11.75 0.86 -14.66
CA TYR A 18 -11.62 1.88 -13.62
C TYR A 18 -10.42 2.78 -13.93
N GLN A 19 -10.68 4.09 -14.10
CA GLN A 19 -9.66 5.08 -14.49
C GLN A 19 -8.86 4.70 -15.74
N ASN A 20 -9.50 4.06 -16.72
CA ASN A 20 -8.91 3.51 -17.95
C ASN A 20 -8.04 2.25 -17.76
N TYR A 21 -8.06 1.63 -16.58
CA TYR A 21 -7.38 0.37 -16.30
C TYR A 21 -8.38 -0.77 -16.16
N GLN A 22 -8.06 -1.91 -16.79
CA GLN A 22 -8.76 -3.14 -16.52
C GLN A 22 -8.40 -3.63 -15.12
N CYS A 23 -9.42 -3.85 -14.31
CA CYS A 23 -9.28 -4.28 -12.93
C CYS A 23 -10.11 -5.54 -12.68
N VAL A 24 -9.57 -6.43 -11.85
CA VAL A 24 -10.31 -7.50 -11.21
C VAL A 24 -10.98 -6.94 -9.96
N GLN A 25 -12.30 -7.08 -9.90
CA GLN A 25 -13.09 -6.74 -8.72
C GLN A 25 -13.17 -7.95 -7.79
N LEU A 26 -12.78 -7.77 -6.52
CA LEU A 26 -13.02 -8.69 -5.43
C LEU A 26 -14.07 -8.11 -4.49
N SER A 27 -15.04 -8.90 -4.05
CA SER A 27 -16.11 -8.42 -3.17
C SER A 27 -16.38 -9.39 -2.02
N SER A 28 -16.67 -8.84 -0.85
CA SER A 28 -17.23 -9.56 0.30
C SER A 28 -18.59 -8.96 0.64
N GLN A 29 -19.16 -9.33 1.80
CA GLN A 29 -20.40 -8.70 2.26
C GLN A 29 -20.26 -7.21 2.54
N THR A 30 -19.05 -6.75 2.90
CA THR A 30 -18.83 -5.36 3.38
C THR A 30 -17.76 -4.60 2.63
N LEU A 31 -16.88 -5.28 1.89
CA LEU A 31 -15.76 -4.65 1.19
C LEU A 31 -15.77 -4.98 -0.30
N THR A 32 -15.43 -3.99 -1.11
CA THR A 32 -15.10 -4.16 -2.54
C THR A 32 -13.70 -3.63 -2.82
N LEU A 33 -12.90 -4.41 -3.54
CA LEU A 33 -11.54 -4.07 -3.93
C LEU A 33 -11.37 -4.13 -5.45
N LEU A 34 -10.55 -3.23 -5.99
CA LEU A 34 -10.15 -3.24 -7.38
C LEU A 34 -8.64 -3.48 -7.49
N VAL A 35 -8.27 -4.65 -8.03
CA VAL A 35 -6.88 -5.02 -8.31
C VAL A 35 -6.63 -4.81 -9.80
N THR A 36 -5.66 -3.96 -10.15
CA THR A 36 -5.38 -3.65 -11.56
C THR A 36 -4.65 -4.81 -12.24
N GLN A 37 -5.09 -5.13 -13.44
CA GLN A 37 -4.42 -6.04 -14.37
C GLN A 37 -3.56 -5.27 -15.38
N SER A 38 -3.89 -4.00 -15.66
CA SER A 38 -3.22 -3.21 -16.71
C SER A 38 -1.87 -2.64 -16.31
N VAL A 39 -1.65 -2.39 -15.01
CA VAL A 39 -0.43 -1.81 -14.43
C VAL A 39 -0.20 -2.40 -13.04
N GLY A 40 1.04 -2.52 -12.55
CA GLY A 40 1.31 -2.78 -11.13
C GLY A 40 2.41 -3.80 -10.80
N PRO A 41 2.28 -4.54 -9.67
CA PRO A 41 1.03 -4.99 -9.04
C PRO A 41 0.49 -3.99 -8.00
N ARG A 42 -0.83 -3.71 -8.04
CA ARG A 42 -1.48 -2.71 -7.18
C ARG A 42 -2.95 -3.02 -6.89
N ILE A 43 -3.43 -2.49 -5.77
CA ILE A 43 -4.86 -2.38 -5.44
C ILE A 43 -5.23 -0.90 -5.58
N LEU A 44 -6.08 -0.54 -6.54
CA LEU A 44 -6.40 0.87 -6.82
C LEU A 44 -7.53 1.41 -5.95
N SER A 45 -8.46 0.55 -5.56
CA SER A 45 -9.64 0.96 -4.79
C SER A 45 -9.95 -0.02 -3.66
N LEU A 46 -10.40 0.55 -2.54
CA LEU A 46 -11.01 -0.14 -1.41
C LEU A 46 -12.26 0.64 -1.01
N GLN A 47 -13.41 -0.01 -1.08
CA GLN A 47 -14.72 0.54 -0.75
C GLN A 47 -15.35 -0.27 0.38
N ILE A 48 -16.11 0.40 1.25
CA ILE A 48 -16.94 -0.22 2.27
C ILE A 48 -18.39 -0.08 1.81
N GLU A 49 -19.09 -1.19 1.68
CA GLU A 49 -20.46 -1.26 1.13
C GLU A 49 -20.53 -0.50 -0.21
N ASP A 50 -21.48 0.42 -0.36
CA ASP A 50 -21.63 1.29 -1.53
C ASP A 50 -20.92 2.66 -1.36
N GLY A 51 -19.97 2.74 -0.42
CA GLY A 51 -19.22 3.95 -0.12
C GLY A 51 -18.15 4.30 -1.16
N GLU A 52 -17.54 5.47 -0.98
CA GLU A 52 -16.44 5.90 -1.83
C GLU A 52 -15.16 5.08 -1.65
N ASN A 53 -14.28 5.11 -2.66
CA ASN A 53 -12.93 4.62 -2.53
C ASN A 53 -12.18 5.33 -1.39
N LEU A 54 -11.58 4.57 -0.48
CA LEU A 54 -10.77 5.07 0.64
C LEU A 54 -9.36 5.49 0.19
N PHE A 55 -8.84 4.87 -0.87
CA PHE A 55 -7.49 5.13 -1.35
C PHE A 55 -7.40 6.43 -2.14
N ALA A 56 -6.23 7.07 -2.06
CA ALA A 56 -5.92 8.22 -2.90
C ALA A 56 -5.88 7.78 -4.37
N GLU A 57 -6.26 8.70 -5.26
CA GLU A 57 -6.21 8.55 -6.71
C GLU A 57 -5.28 9.65 -7.23
N LEU A 58 -4.16 9.28 -7.86
CA LEU A 58 -3.07 10.24 -8.17
C LEU A 58 -2.66 10.29 -9.66
N PRO A 59 -3.58 10.22 -10.64
CA PRO A 59 -3.26 10.00 -12.05
C PRO A 59 -2.36 11.08 -12.69
N GLN A 60 -2.32 12.28 -12.11
CA GLN A 60 -1.53 13.41 -12.61
C GLN A 60 -0.14 13.53 -11.97
N LYS A 61 0.14 12.78 -10.91
CA LYS A 61 1.42 12.90 -10.19
C LYS A 61 2.47 12.02 -10.86
N VAL A 62 3.59 12.64 -11.23
CA VAL A 62 4.74 11.97 -11.83
C VAL A 62 6.04 12.38 -11.16
N ILE A 63 7.04 11.51 -11.26
CA ILE A 63 8.45 11.83 -10.94
C ILE A 63 9.27 11.50 -12.19
N VAL A 64 10.11 12.44 -12.61
CA VAL A 64 11.06 12.25 -13.71
C VAL A 64 12.35 11.71 -13.13
N ARG A 65 12.80 10.56 -13.62
CA ARG A 65 14.07 9.94 -13.25
C ARG A 65 15.24 10.67 -13.92
N PRO A 66 16.48 10.50 -13.44
CA PRO A 66 17.67 11.05 -14.08
C PRO A 66 17.85 10.64 -15.55
N ASP A 67 17.33 9.47 -15.95
CA ASP A 67 17.38 8.96 -17.33
C ASP A 67 16.22 9.47 -18.22
N GLY A 68 15.39 10.40 -17.72
CA GLY A 68 14.25 10.98 -18.43
C GLY A 68 12.97 10.14 -18.40
N ARG A 69 13.01 8.89 -17.91
CA ARG A 69 11.79 8.07 -17.77
C ARG A 69 10.91 8.58 -16.64
N MET A 70 9.60 8.41 -16.80
CA MET A 70 8.62 8.90 -15.83
C MET A 70 8.06 7.76 -14.98
N TYR A 71 8.10 7.94 -13.67
CA TYR A 71 7.34 7.15 -12.71
C TYR A 71 5.96 7.78 -12.51
N ARG A 72 4.89 7.01 -12.72
CA ARG A 72 3.51 7.48 -12.53
C ARG A 72 2.97 7.00 -11.19
N PHE A 73 2.34 7.92 -10.47
CA PHE A 73 1.54 7.54 -9.32
C PHE A 73 0.13 7.20 -9.79
N TYR A 74 -0.39 6.13 -9.23
CA TYR A 74 -1.78 5.72 -9.41
C TYR A 74 -2.58 5.94 -8.11
N GLY A 75 -1.88 6.00 -6.98
CA GLY A 75 -2.48 5.92 -5.66
C GLY A 75 -2.63 4.47 -5.21
N GLY A 76 -3.64 4.19 -4.39
CA GLY A 76 -3.93 2.83 -3.97
C GLY A 76 -2.91 2.23 -2.98
N HIS A 77 -2.84 0.91 -3.00
CA HIS A 77 -1.87 0.10 -2.28
C HIS A 77 -0.90 -0.60 -3.25
N ARG A 78 0.39 -0.64 -2.91
CA ARG A 78 1.46 -1.19 -3.76
C ARG A 78 2.63 -1.77 -2.96
N LEU A 79 3.48 -2.54 -3.64
CA LEU A 79 4.74 -3.07 -3.11
C LEU A 79 5.95 -2.34 -3.72
N TRP A 80 6.74 -1.69 -2.88
CA TRP A 80 8.06 -1.17 -3.19
C TRP A 80 9.15 -1.99 -2.48
N HIS A 81 10.40 -1.65 -2.74
CA HIS A 81 11.53 -2.17 -1.98
C HIS A 81 12.43 -1.04 -1.49
N ALA A 82 12.95 -1.18 -0.27
CA ALA A 82 13.90 -0.28 0.35
C ALA A 82 15.35 -0.70 0.04
N PRO A 83 16.36 0.18 0.25
CA PRO A 83 16.20 1.61 0.53
C PRO A 83 15.55 2.36 -0.64
N GLU A 84 14.96 3.52 -0.34
CA GLU A 84 14.43 4.42 -1.37
C GLU A 84 15.60 4.93 -2.22
N ASP A 85 15.55 4.64 -3.52
CA ASP A 85 16.58 5.04 -4.49
C ASP A 85 15.91 5.44 -5.81
N ILE A 86 16.27 6.59 -6.36
CA ILE A 86 15.62 7.14 -7.55
C ILE A 86 15.77 6.25 -8.80
N ASN A 87 16.82 5.42 -8.86
CA ASN A 87 17.10 4.54 -9.98
C ASN A 87 16.45 3.16 -9.82
N ARG A 88 16.02 2.78 -8.61
CA ARG A 88 15.51 1.42 -8.32
C ARG A 88 14.08 1.42 -7.78
N THR A 89 13.72 2.35 -6.91
CA THR A 89 12.38 2.42 -6.31
C THR A 89 11.36 3.03 -7.27
N TYR A 90 11.82 3.94 -8.14
CA TYR A 90 10.99 4.67 -9.12
C TYR A 90 11.03 4.03 -10.52
N LEU A 91 11.35 2.73 -10.62
CA LEU A 91 11.14 2.01 -11.87
C LEU A 91 9.65 2.06 -12.27
N PRO A 92 9.33 2.42 -13.52
CA PRO A 92 7.95 2.41 -13.97
C PRO A 92 7.35 1.01 -13.86
N ASP A 93 6.22 0.90 -13.17
CA ASP A 93 5.43 -0.32 -13.03
C ASP A 93 4.13 -0.21 -13.86
N ASN A 94 4.29 0.28 -15.09
CA ASN A 94 3.19 0.60 -16.02
C ASN A 94 2.81 -0.59 -16.93
N GLU A 95 3.42 -1.75 -16.71
CA GLU A 95 3.18 -2.95 -17.52
C GLU A 95 2.06 -3.80 -16.90
N PRO A 96 1.32 -4.56 -17.74
CA PRO A 96 0.31 -5.49 -17.25
C PRO A 96 0.88 -6.53 -16.29
N VAL A 97 0.03 -6.97 -15.36
CA VAL A 97 0.33 -8.04 -14.40
C VAL A 97 -0.54 -9.25 -14.68
N GLU A 98 -0.02 -10.44 -14.40
CA GLU A 98 -0.79 -11.67 -14.46
C GLU A 98 -1.64 -11.79 -13.18
N ILE A 99 -2.94 -12.06 -13.35
CA ILE A 99 -3.87 -12.29 -12.24
C ILE A 99 -4.24 -13.77 -12.21
N PHE A 100 -3.93 -14.43 -11.10
CA PHE A 100 -4.35 -15.80 -10.83
C PHE A 100 -5.47 -15.79 -9.79
N PRO A 101 -6.65 -16.35 -10.08
CA PRO A 101 -7.71 -16.47 -9.09
C PRO A 101 -7.29 -17.41 -7.95
N LEU A 102 -7.69 -17.08 -6.73
CA LEU A 102 -7.59 -17.92 -5.54
C LEU A 102 -9.01 -18.22 -5.03
N GLU A 103 -9.15 -19.17 -4.10
CA GLU A 103 -10.46 -19.53 -3.51
C GLU A 103 -11.20 -18.32 -2.91
N SER A 104 -10.45 -17.41 -2.26
CA SER A 104 -11.00 -16.22 -1.58
C SER A 104 -10.33 -14.91 -2.00
N GLY A 105 -9.81 -14.83 -3.23
CA GLY A 105 -9.19 -13.61 -3.73
C GLY A 105 -8.38 -13.82 -5.01
N CYS A 106 -7.24 -13.16 -5.13
CA CYS A 106 -6.37 -13.31 -6.29
C CYS A 106 -4.90 -13.05 -5.98
N ARG A 107 -4.03 -13.55 -6.84
CA ARG A 107 -2.59 -13.28 -6.86
C ARG A 107 -2.24 -12.46 -8.08
N ALA A 108 -1.67 -11.27 -7.85
CA ALA A 108 -1.17 -10.39 -8.91
C ALA A 108 0.36 -10.49 -9.00
N VAL A 109 0.87 -10.87 -10.16
CA VAL A 109 2.30 -11.12 -10.43
C VAL A 109 2.77 -10.17 -11.51
N GLN A 110 3.72 -9.28 -11.20
CA GLN A 110 4.39 -8.52 -12.26
C GLN A 110 5.47 -9.35 -12.95
N PRO A 111 5.83 -8.95 -14.18
CA PRO A 111 7.10 -9.34 -14.78
C PRO A 111 8.30 -9.03 -13.88
N VAL A 112 9.40 -9.75 -14.11
CA VAL A 112 10.68 -9.45 -13.47
C VAL A 112 11.15 -8.09 -13.96
N GLU A 113 11.49 -7.20 -13.03
CA GLU A 113 12.08 -5.91 -13.34
C GLU A 113 13.44 -6.11 -14.03
N PRO A 114 13.62 -5.67 -15.29
CA PRO A 114 14.88 -5.90 -15.99
C PRO A 114 16.09 -5.25 -15.30
N GLU A 115 15.89 -4.11 -14.64
CA GLU A 115 16.97 -3.32 -14.04
C GLU A 115 17.42 -3.85 -12.67
N THR A 116 16.53 -4.50 -11.92
CA THR A 116 16.82 -5.00 -10.57
C THR A 116 16.85 -6.53 -10.50
N GLY A 117 16.25 -7.23 -11.46
CA GLY A 117 16.02 -8.67 -11.37
C GLY A 117 14.98 -9.05 -10.30
N LEU A 118 14.27 -8.09 -9.71
CA LEU A 118 13.26 -8.35 -8.69
C LEU A 118 11.90 -8.65 -9.32
N GLN A 119 11.16 -9.59 -8.75
CA GLN A 119 9.77 -9.84 -9.04
C GLN A 119 8.92 -9.51 -7.82
N LYS A 120 7.88 -8.70 -8.02
CA LYS A 120 6.90 -8.38 -6.97
C LYS A 120 5.62 -9.17 -7.19
N VAL A 121 5.04 -9.63 -6.09
CA VAL A 121 3.74 -10.29 -6.07
C VAL A 121 2.95 -9.71 -4.92
N ILE A 122 1.65 -9.51 -5.17
CA ILE A 122 0.66 -9.23 -4.13
C ILE A 122 -0.39 -10.33 -4.19
N GLU A 123 -0.49 -11.13 -3.13
CA GLU A 123 -1.63 -12.01 -2.91
C GLU A 123 -2.65 -11.31 -2.04
N ILE A 124 -3.90 -11.26 -2.51
CA ILE A 124 -5.02 -10.66 -1.81
C ILE A 124 -6.00 -11.77 -1.44
N ARG A 125 -6.38 -11.84 -0.16
CA ARG A 125 -7.49 -12.66 0.31
C ARG A 125 -8.52 -11.77 1.02
N LEU A 126 -9.78 -12.06 0.77
CA LEU A 126 -10.92 -11.27 1.23
C LEU A 126 -11.92 -12.19 1.97
N PRO A 127 -11.76 -12.38 3.28
CA PRO A 127 -12.68 -13.17 4.09
C PRO A 127 -14.12 -12.67 3.97
N ALA A 128 -15.05 -13.56 3.61
CA ALA A 128 -16.43 -13.17 3.24
C ALA A 128 -17.23 -12.44 4.36
N LYS A 129 -16.94 -12.73 5.64
CA LYS A 129 -17.73 -12.29 6.80
C LYS A 129 -17.02 -11.27 7.71
N ARG A 130 -15.82 -10.82 7.35
CA ARG A 130 -15.06 -9.84 8.15
C ARG A 130 -14.63 -8.68 7.26
N PRO A 131 -14.67 -7.43 7.75
CA PRO A 131 -14.16 -6.28 7.02
C PRO A 131 -12.63 -6.23 7.10
N VAL A 132 -11.98 -7.27 6.58
CA VAL A 132 -10.53 -7.45 6.60
C VAL A 132 -10.08 -7.76 5.18
N VAL A 133 -8.97 -7.14 4.78
CA VAL A 133 -8.23 -7.52 3.58
C VAL A 133 -6.91 -8.08 4.03
N GLU A 134 -6.64 -9.33 3.69
CA GLU A 134 -5.35 -9.96 3.92
C GLU A 134 -4.50 -9.75 2.67
N VAL A 135 -3.34 -9.13 2.83
CA VAL A 135 -2.42 -8.83 1.73
C VAL A 135 -1.06 -9.40 2.06
N GLU A 136 -0.60 -10.34 1.25
CA GLU A 136 0.72 -10.94 1.36
C GLU A 136 1.62 -10.38 0.24
N HIS A 137 2.75 -9.81 0.65
CA HIS A 137 3.74 -9.23 -0.24
C HIS A 137 4.91 -10.17 -0.41
N ILE A 138 5.20 -10.56 -1.65
CA ILE A 138 6.34 -11.44 -1.94
C ILE A 138 7.28 -10.68 -2.87
N LEU A 139 8.54 -10.58 -2.46
CA LEU A 139 9.63 -10.01 -3.25
C LEU A 139 10.64 -11.12 -3.53
N THR A 140 10.78 -11.51 -4.79
CA THR A 140 11.72 -12.56 -5.20
C THR A 140 12.87 -11.96 -5.99
N ASN A 141 14.11 -12.22 -5.59
CA ASN A 141 15.27 -11.92 -6.41
C ASN A 141 15.47 -13.04 -7.45
N ARG A 142 15.21 -12.71 -8.72
CA ARG A 142 15.43 -13.57 -9.89
C ARG A 142 16.74 -13.23 -10.61
N GLY A 143 17.48 -12.24 -10.13
CA GLY A 143 18.78 -11.85 -10.68
C GLY A 143 19.90 -12.81 -10.29
N ALA A 144 21.02 -12.71 -11.01
CA ALA A 144 22.19 -13.55 -10.78
C ALA A 144 23.02 -13.17 -9.53
N LYS A 145 22.71 -12.05 -8.87
CA LYS A 145 23.49 -11.52 -7.74
C LYS A 145 22.58 -11.21 -6.55
N PRO A 146 23.05 -11.36 -5.30
CA PRO A 146 22.36 -10.87 -4.12
C PRO A 146 22.13 -9.36 -4.20
N ILE A 147 20.99 -8.91 -3.68
CA ILE A 147 20.61 -7.48 -3.66
C ILE A 147 20.13 -7.14 -2.25
N PRO A 148 20.74 -6.16 -1.56
CA PRO A 148 20.21 -5.66 -0.31
C PRO A 148 18.88 -4.97 -0.59
N CYS A 149 17.81 -5.52 -0.01
CA CYS A 149 16.47 -4.95 -0.11
C CYS A 149 15.60 -5.36 1.08
N ALA A 150 14.54 -4.59 1.32
CA ALA A 150 13.46 -4.96 2.23
C ALA A 150 12.11 -4.60 1.59
N PRO A 151 11.06 -5.41 1.78
CA PRO A 151 9.74 -5.10 1.24
C PRO A 151 9.18 -3.84 1.89
N TRP A 152 8.56 -2.99 1.08
CA TRP A 152 7.95 -1.74 1.54
C TRP A 152 6.54 -1.60 0.97
N ALA A 153 5.56 -2.01 1.77
CA ALA A 153 4.15 -1.96 1.39
C ALA A 153 3.54 -0.58 1.67
N ILE A 154 3.18 0.14 0.62
CA ILE A 154 2.69 1.52 0.70
C ILE A 154 1.19 1.54 0.48
N THR A 155 0.46 2.17 1.38
CA THR A 155 -0.99 2.44 1.25
C THR A 155 -1.17 3.95 1.20
N GLN A 156 -1.73 4.46 0.11
CA GLN A 156 -2.03 5.88 -0.07
C GLN A 156 -3.52 6.10 0.15
N LEU A 157 -3.90 6.88 1.16
CA LEU A 157 -5.28 7.16 1.53
C LEU A 157 -5.67 8.58 1.11
N LYS A 158 -6.95 8.82 0.80
CA LYS A 158 -7.45 10.16 0.50
C LYS A 158 -7.13 11.13 1.65
N PRO A 159 -6.70 12.38 1.37
CA PRO A 159 -6.44 13.38 2.41
C PRO A 159 -7.72 13.80 3.14
N GLY A 160 -7.56 14.62 4.18
CA GLY A 160 -8.64 15.19 5.00
C GLY A 160 -8.89 14.48 6.33
N GLY A 161 -8.30 13.31 6.55
CA GLY A 161 -8.41 12.53 7.78
C GLY A 161 -7.25 12.72 8.75
N VAL A 162 -7.15 11.80 9.70
CA VAL A 162 -6.18 11.82 10.81
C VAL A 162 -5.50 10.45 10.91
N ALA A 163 -4.18 10.40 10.77
CA ALA A 163 -3.40 9.20 11.05
C ALA A 163 -3.02 9.13 12.53
N LEU A 164 -3.11 7.93 13.09
CA LEU A 164 -2.83 7.59 14.49
C LEU A 164 -1.72 6.54 14.51
N LEU A 165 -0.56 6.92 15.06
CA LEU A 165 0.64 6.11 15.13
C LEU A 165 0.89 5.79 16.61
N PRO A 166 0.54 4.60 17.09
CA PRO A 166 0.59 4.29 18.51
C PRO A 166 2.03 4.16 19.00
N GLN A 167 2.29 4.67 20.21
CA GLN A 167 3.60 4.60 20.85
C GLN A 167 3.64 3.51 21.94
N ASN A 168 4.83 2.95 22.15
CA ASN A 168 5.06 2.05 23.27
C ASN A 168 5.43 2.84 24.53
N THR A 169 4.48 2.98 25.45
CA THR A 169 4.66 3.68 26.73
C THR A 169 5.05 2.75 27.87
N GLY A 170 4.90 1.43 27.68
CA GLY A 170 5.31 0.42 28.65
C GLY A 170 6.74 -0.08 28.40
N PRO A 171 7.38 -0.73 29.38
CA PRO A 171 8.71 -1.30 29.20
C PRO A 171 8.67 -2.42 28.14
N MET A 172 9.75 -2.56 27.34
CA MET A 172 9.84 -3.62 26.32
C MET A 172 10.31 -4.96 26.87
N ASN A 173 10.95 -4.94 28.02
CA ASN A 173 11.47 -6.08 28.76
C ASN A 173 11.40 -5.75 30.26
N GLU A 174 11.99 -6.56 31.12
CA GLU A 174 12.01 -6.31 32.57
C GLU A 174 12.72 -5.00 32.97
N ASN A 175 13.47 -4.37 32.04
CA ASN A 175 14.20 -3.15 32.29
C ASN A 175 13.39 -1.91 31.85
N PRO A 176 12.90 -1.09 32.81
CA PRO A 176 12.05 0.06 32.50
C PRO A 176 12.81 1.33 32.08
N ILE A 177 14.16 1.34 32.10
CA ILE A 177 14.95 2.56 31.90
C ILE A 177 15.55 2.69 30.48
N LEU A 178 15.41 1.67 29.62
CA LEU A 178 15.96 1.71 28.26
C LEU A 178 15.01 2.39 27.26
N PRO A 179 15.55 3.08 26.24
CA PRO A 179 14.74 3.71 25.21
C PRO A 179 14.00 2.67 24.37
N ASN A 180 12.70 2.89 24.16
CA ASN A 180 11.81 2.00 23.41
C ASN A 180 10.96 2.73 22.36
N ARG A 181 11.24 4.01 22.11
CA ARG A 181 10.55 4.87 21.15
C ARG A 181 11.60 5.57 20.30
N GLN A 182 11.47 5.45 18.98
CA GLN A 182 12.31 6.15 18.02
C GLN A 182 11.39 6.82 17.00
N ILE A 183 11.73 8.06 16.63
CA ILE A 183 11.06 8.82 15.59
C ILE A 183 12.13 9.14 14.53
N ALA A 184 11.86 8.74 13.29
CA ALA A 184 12.69 9.06 12.14
C ALA A 184 12.06 10.22 11.36
N LEU A 185 12.83 11.28 11.13
CA LEU A 185 12.40 12.46 10.38
C LEU A 185 13.29 12.60 9.14
N TRP A 186 12.66 12.91 8.00
CA TRP A 186 13.41 13.21 6.77
C TRP A 186 13.91 14.66 6.81
N PRO A 187 15.00 15.00 6.11
CA PRO A 187 15.60 16.35 6.17
C PRO A 187 14.63 17.50 5.88
N TYR A 188 13.60 17.25 5.07
CA TYR A 188 12.56 18.21 4.72
C TYR A 188 11.38 18.27 5.71
N THR A 189 11.37 17.43 6.75
CA THR A 189 10.28 17.41 7.72
C THR A 189 10.50 18.49 8.77
N ASP A 190 9.62 19.49 8.77
CA ASP A 190 9.54 20.46 9.86
C ASP A 190 8.89 19.81 11.09
N ILE A 191 9.65 19.67 12.17
CA ILE A 191 9.16 19.13 13.45
C ILE A 191 8.10 20.03 14.10
N LYS A 192 8.05 21.31 13.74
CA LYS A 192 7.05 22.28 14.21
C LYS A 192 5.81 22.33 13.31
N ASN A 193 5.72 21.46 12.29
CA ASN A 193 4.58 21.44 11.39
C ASN A 193 3.28 21.26 12.20
N PRO A 194 2.28 22.16 12.04
CA PRO A 194 1.06 22.14 12.86
C PRO A 194 0.21 20.88 12.65
N HIS A 195 0.44 20.14 11.56
CA HIS A 195 -0.21 18.87 11.29
C HIS A 195 0.45 17.67 11.97
N LEU A 196 1.59 17.86 12.65
CA LEU A 196 2.26 16.85 13.46
C LEU A 196 2.02 17.14 14.95
N THR A 197 1.36 16.23 15.65
CA THR A 197 1.23 16.29 17.11
C THR A 197 1.88 15.08 17.75
N LEU A 198 2.90 15.32 18.57
CA LEU A 198 3.56 14.29 19.37
C LEU A 198 2.89 14.21 20.76
N LYS A 199 2.19 13.11 21.06
CA LYS A 199 1.70 12.80 22.41
C LYS A 199 2.42 11.58 22.97
N ASN A 200 2.28 11.31 24.27
CA ASN A 200 2.99 10.22 24.95
C ASN A 200 2.65 8.83 24.37
N ASP A 201 1.37 8.59 24.08
CA ASP A 201 0.77 7.32 23.70
C ASP A 201 0.47 7.20 22.20
N VAL A 202 0.35 8.32 21.49
CA VAL A 202 0.06 8.36 20.06
C VAL A 202 0.71 9.56 19.38
N ILE A 203 1.34 9.34 18.23
CA ILE A 203 1.68 10.41 17.28
C ILE A 203 0.49 10.59 16.36
N ARG A 204 0.01 11.83 16.23
CA ARG A 204 -1.11 12.19 15.36
C ARG A 204 -0.59 12.97 14.17
N ILE A 205 -1.05 12.62 12.97
CA ILE A 205 -0.80 13.36 11.74
C ILE A 205 -2.13 13.76 11.12
N ASP A 206 -2.38 15.06 10.99
CA ASP A 206 -3.54 15.58 10.27
C ASP A 206 -3.23 15.64 8.77
N ALA A 207 -3.90 14.81 7.96
CA ALA A 207 -3.64 14.70 6.53
C ALA A 207 -4.28 15.87 5.72
N LYS A 208 -4.04 17.11 6.16
CA LYS A 208 -4.60 18.35 5.60
C LYS A 208 -3.52 19.30 5.08
N LEU A 209 -2.27 18.84 5.01
CA LEU A 209 -1.17 19.62 4.48
C LEU A 209 -1.42 19.94 2.99
N ALA A 210 -1.57 21.23 2.67
CA ALA A 210 -1.80 21.70 1.30
C ALA A 210 -0.49 21.78 0.51
N ASP A 211 0.57 22.27 1.13
CA ASP A 211 1.87 22.52 0.51
C ASP A 211 3.02 21.96 1.35
N GLY A 212 4.12 21.61 0.68
CA GLY A 212 5.31 21.03 1.32
C GLY A 212 5.21 19.52 1.54
N ALA A 213 6.01 19.01 2.47
CA ALA A 213 6.08 17.59 2.77
C ALA A 213 6.24 17.34 4.28
N LEU A 214 5.57 16.31 4.77
CA LEU A 214 5.67 15.81 6.14
C LEU A 214 5.84 14.30 6.09
N LYS A 215 7.00 13.79 6.54
CA LYS A 215 7.27 12.35 6.58
C LYS A 215 7.87 11.97 7.92
N VAL A 216 7.17 11.07 8.61
CA VAL A 216 7.55 10.58 9.94
C VAL A 216 7.59 9.07 9.92
N GLY A 217 8.69 8.49 10.39
CA GLY A 217 8.81 7.07 10.71
C GLY A 217 8.78 6.88 12.22
N PHE A 218 8.29 5.73 12.68
CA PHE A 218 8.25 5.39 14.10
C PHE A 218 8.43 3.88 14.31
N SER A 219 8.95 3.49 15.46
CA SER A 219 9.00 2.08 15.88
C SER A 219 7.60 1.60 16.29
N ASN A 220 6.99 0.74 15.48
CA ASN A 220 5.62 0.27 15.72
C ASN A 220 5.56 -1.07 16.47
N TYR A 221 5.96 -1.09 17.74
CA TYR A 221 5.86 -2.30 18.57
C TYR A 221 4.43 -2.72 18.89
N ARG A 222 3.46 -1.81 18.71
CA ARG A 222 2.03 -2.11 18.93
C ARG A 222 1.42 -2.89 17.76
N GLY A 223 2.10 -2.98 16.62
CA GLY A 223 1.68 -3.80 15.48
C GLY A 223 0.44 -3.27 14.76
N TRP A 224 0.13 -1.98 14.89
CA TRP A 224 -0.95 -1.35 14.12
C TRP A 224 -0.71 0.14 13.90
N LEU A 225 -1.33 0.70 12.88
CA LEU A 225 -1.57 2.13 12.73
C LEU A 225 -2.98 2.33 12.17
N ALA A 226 -3.57 3.48 12.41
CA ALA A 226 -4.90 3.77 11.93
C ALA A 226 -5.00 5.09 11.18
N TYR A 227 -6.00 5.18 10.31
CA TYR A 227 -6.38 6.41 9.63
C TYR A 227 -7.89 6.59 9.75
N TRP A 228 -8.30 7.67 10.39
CA TRP A 228 -9.71 8.02 10.54
C TRP A 228 -10.10 9.10 9.53
N ARG A 229 -11.17 8.86 8.76
CA ARG A 229 -11.72 9.83 7.80
C ARG A 229 -13.22 9.57 7.64
N GLU A 230 -14.04 10.61 7.82
CA GLU A 230 -15.48 10.59 7.50
C GLU A 230 -16.24 9.37 8.10
N GLY A 231 -15.99 9.07 9.39
CA GLY A 231 -16.66 7.96 10.08
C GLY A 231 -16.05 6.59 9.83
N VAL A 232 -15.06 6.46 8.94
CA VAL A 232 -14.34 5.21 8.68
C VAL A 232 -12.99 5.22 9.40
N LEU A 233 -12.71 4.13 10.13
CA LEU A 233 -11.39 3.85 10.71
C LEU A 233 -10.69 2.73 9.93
N PHE A 234 -9.74 3.10 9.08
CA PHE A 234 -8.88 2.14 8.39
C PHE A 234 -7.72 1.75 9.31
N VAL A 235 -7.58 0.46 9.63
CA VAL A 235 -6.49 -0.06 10.47
C VAL A 235 -5.57 -0.94 9.63
N LYS A 236 -4.26 -0.65 9.66
CA LYS A 236 -3.22 -1.47 9.04
C LYS A 236 -2.41 -2.17 10.13
N ARG A 237 -2.20 -3.48 9.97
CA ARG A 237 -1.46 -4.35 10.90
C ARG A 237 -0.33 -5.05 10.17
#